data_AF-A0A966V0K2-F1
#
_entry.id   AF-A0A966V0K2-F1
#
_cell.length_a   1.000
_cell.length_b   1.000
_cell.length_c   1.000
_cell.angle_alpha   90.00
_cell.angle_beta   90.00
_cell.angle_gamma   90.00
#
_symmetry.space_group_name_H-M   'P 1'
#
loop_
_entity.id
_entity.type
_entity.pdbx_description
1 polymer ?
#
loop_
_entity_poly.entity_id
_entity_poly.type
_entity_poly.pdbx_seq_one_letter_code
_entity_poly.pdbx_strand_id
1 'polypeptide(L)'
;MGSFKRSLELTKSSWQVLRLEKNFLSIPLVGILLEVLLLALAALILAGIAFGILALNGHNTKFLIDPHNQEQAKVAWQIIGYLIFFVLLLITFFVYSLVYGSIVHGASERFKGNDPTLKSCFAAAYKKKRPLFLFSLFSATIGTILQFFEDRNNWAVDIAVGIIGAAWSLGSLFAVPSIMASEKPIGPIDATKDSVKLVKKVWGETILVNGGVGGSGALVWSAYSLFLTGIALIFGYFGLNNKYFLILLFLFIAGTFII
;
A
#
# COMPACT_ATOMS: atom_id res chain seq x y z
N MET A 1 -22.41 24.85 -13.75
CA MET A 1 -22.59 23.73 -14.70
C MET A 1 -21.41 23.49 -15.67
N GLY A 2 -20.35 24.32 -15.70
CA GLY A 2 -19.26 24.18 -16.69
C GLY A 2 -18.05 23.30 -16.29
N SER A 3 -17.87 22.95 -15.02
CA SER A 3 -16.69 22.18 -14.56
C SER A 3 -16.73 20.72 -14.99
N PHE A 4 -17.87 20.04 -14.84
CA PHE A 4 -18.00 18.63 -15.20
C PHE A 4 -17.83 18.38 -16.71
N LYS A 5 -18.43 19.23 -17.55
CA LYS A 5 -18.28 19.13 -19.01
C LYS A 5 -16.82 19.33 -19.44
N ARG A 6 -16.12 20.29 -18.84
CA ARG A 6 -14.69 20.53 -19.08
C ARG A 6 -13.82 19.36 -18.60
N SER A 7 -14.12 18.77 -17.44
CA SER A 7 -13.43 17.56 -16.97
C SER A 7 -13.66 16.37 -17.91
N LEU A 8 -14.88 16.18 -18.41
CA LEU A 8 -15.18 15.14 -19.41
C LEU A 8 -14.47 15.39 -20.74
N GLU A 9 -14.39 16.63 -21.20
CA GLU A 9 -13.65 17.01 -22.40
C GLU A 9 -12.16 16.72 -22.24
N LEU A 10 -11.56 17.09 -21.09
CA LEU A 10 -10.17 16.75 -20.77
C LEU A 10 -9.93 15.24 -20.75
N THR A 11 -10.79 14.47 -20.07
CA THR A 11 -10.70 13.01 -20.04
C THR A 11 -10.82 12.42 -21.45
N LYS A 12 -11.74 12.93 -22.27
CA LYS A 12 -11.95 12.47 -23.65
C LYS A 12 -10.73 12.78 -24.53
N SER A 13 -10.12 13.95 -24.38
CA SER A 13 -8.89 14.32 -25.08
C SER A 13 -7.72 13.43 -24.66
N SER A 14 -7.50 13.21 -23.36
CA SER A 14 -6.47 12.28 -22.86
C SER A 14 -6.71 10.85 -23.35
N TRP A 15 -7.97 10.40 -23.37
CA TRP A 15 -8.34 9.08 -23.89
C TRP A 15 -8.11 8.95 -25.39
N GLN A 16 -8.38 10.00 -26.17
CA GLN A 16 -8.09 10.03 -27.60
C GLN A 16 -6.58 9.92 -27.85
N VAL A 17 -5.75 10.64 -27.10
CA VAL A 17 -4.28 10.53 -27.18
C VAL A 17 -3.82 9.11 -26.87
N LEU A 18 -4.32 8.49 -25.80
CA LEU A 18 -3.99 7.11 -25.44
C LEU A 18 -4.45 6.09 -26.50
N ARG A 19 -5.64 6.30 -27.10
CA ARG A 19 -6.17 5.41 -28.15
C ARG A 19 -5.38 5.45 -29.45
N LEU A 20 -4.80 6.61 -29.77
CA LEU A 20 -3.95 6.76 -30.95
C LEU A 20 -2.64 5.97 -30.80
N GLU A 21 -2.24 5.64 -29.57
CA GLU A 21 -0.99 4.93 -29.27
C GLU A 21 -1.20 3.64 -28.48
N LYS A 22 -1.74 2.61 -29.16
CA LYS A 22 -1.93 1.26 -28.59
C LYS A 22 -0.66 0.67 -27.96
N ASN A 23 0.52 1.05 -28.43
CA ASN A 23 1.79 0.59 -27.89
C ASN A 23 2.04 1.09 -26.46
N PHE A 24 1.49 2.24 -26.04
CA PHE A 24 1.77 2.82 -24.72
C PHE A 24 1.04 2.09 -23.58
N LEU A 25 -0.16 1.56 -23.83
CA LEU A 25 -0.94 0.79 -22.85
C LEU A 25 -0.35 -0.59 -22.56
N SER A 26 0.57 -1.06 -23.39
CA SER A 26 1.14 -2.39 -23.23
C SER A 26 2.06 -2.52 -22.00
N ILE A 27 2.75 -1.46 -21.58
CA ILE A 27 3.64 -1.50 -20.41
C ILE A 27 2.83 -1.67 -19.12
N PRO A 28 1.80 -0.85 -18.83
CA PRO A 28 0.94 -1.06 -17.66
C PRO A 28 0.23 -2.42 -17.67
N LEU A 29 -0.24 -2.91 -18.83
CA LEU A 29 -0.92 -4.20 -18.91
C LEU A 29 0.00 -5.37 -18.57
N VAL A 30 1.24 -5.36 -19.07
CA VAL A 30 2.26 -6.35 -18.70
C VAL A 30 2.56 -6.26 -17.21
N GLY A 31 2.65 -5.04 -16.66
CA GLY A 31 2.81 -4.81 -15.23
C GLY A 31 1.72 -5.45 -14.37
N ILE A 32 0.45 -5.15 -14.70
CA ILE A 32 -0.72 -5.73 -14.03
C ILE A 32 -0.69 -7.24 -14.12
N LEU A 33 -0.40 -7.80 -15.30
CA LEU A 33 -0.32 -9.25 -15.48
C LEU A 33 0.78 -9.87 -14.60
N LEU A 34 1.97 -9.27 -14.55
CA LEU A 34 3.07 -9.74 -13.71
C LEU A 34 2.72 -9.70 -12.22
N GLU A 35 2.09 -8.63 -11.76
CA GLU A 35 1.66 -8.51 -10.36
C GLU A 35 0.56 -9.51 -9.99
N VAL A 36 -0.44 -9.69 -10.86
CA VAL A 36 -1.50 -10.68 -10.65
C VAL A 36 -0.93 -12.10 -10.62
N LEU A 37 0.00 -12.43 -11.51
CA LEU A 37 0.67 -13.74 -11.51
C LEU A 37 1.49 -13.96 -10.23
N LEU A 38 2.18 -12.93 -9.74
CA LEU A 38 2.93 -13.02 -8.48
C LEU A 38 2.00 -13.21 -7.28
N LEU A 39 0.90 -12.48 -7.22
CA LEU A 39 -0.10 -12.63 -6.17
C LEU A 39 -0.75 -14.03 -6.20
N ALA A 40 -1.08 -14.53 -7.40
CA ALA A 40 -1.60 -15.89 -7.56
C ALA A 40 -0.59 -16.94 -7.11
N LEU A 41 0.69 -16.79 -7.48
CA LEU A 41 1.75 -17.69 -7.04
C LEU A 41 1.95 -17.65 -5.52
N ALA A 42 1.95 -16.45 -4.93
CA ALA A 42 2.03 -16.27 -3.48
C ALA A 42 0.86 -16.96 -2.77
N ALA A 43 -0.37 -16.79 -3.26
CA ALA A 43 -1.56 -17.44 -2.73
C ALA A 43 -1.48 -18.96 -2.83
N LEU A 44 -0.97 -19.50 -3.95
CA LEU A 44 -0.75 -20.94 -4.12
C LEU A 44 0.30 -21.49 -3.16
N ILE A 45 1.40 -20.77 -2.95
CA ILE A 45 2.44 -21.14 -1.98
C ILE A 45 1.84 -21.20 -0.57
N LEU A 46 1.13 -20.15 -0.16
CA LEU A 46 0.49 -20.08 1.16
C LEU A 46 -0.59 -21.16 1.34
N ALA A 47 -1.41 -21.40 0.33
CA ALA A 47 -2.41 -22.46 0.33
C ALA A 47 -1.78 -23.85 0.41
N GLY A 48 -0.68 -24.09 -0.32
CA GLY A 48 0.08 -25.35 -0.27
C GLY A 48 0.68 -25.60 1.11
N ILE A 49 1.23 -24.57 1.76
CA ILE A 49 1.74 -24.65 3.13
C ILE A 49 0.59 -24.95 4.10
N ALA A 50 -0.52 -24.22 4.01
CA ALA A 50 -1.69 -24.44 4.87
C ALA A 50 -2.27 -25.86 4.69
N PHE A 51 -2.41 -26.33 3.46
CA PHE A 51 -2.84 -27.69 3.14
C PHE A 51 -1.87 -28.74 3.69
N GLY A 52 -0.55 -28.53 3.53
CA GLY A 52 0.48 -29.41 4.09
C GLY A 52 0.38 -29.51 5.61
N ILE A 53 0.20 -28.40 6.31
CA ILE A 53 -0.01 -28.38 7.77
C ILE A 53 -1.26 -29.18 8.15
N LEU A 54 -2.40 -28.97 7.46
CA LEU A 54 -3.64 -29.68 7.72
C LEU A 54 -3.53 -31.19 7.46
N ALA A 55 -2.89 -31.60 6.36
CA ALA A 55 -2.67 -33.00 6.01
C ALA A 55 -1.75 -33.72 7.02
N LEU A 56 -0.74 -33.02 7.54
CA LEU A 56 0.19 -33.53 8.55
C LEU A 56 -0.42 -33.59 9.96
N ASN A 57 -1.44 -32.79 10.27
CA ASN A 57 -2.21 -32.89 11.52
C ASN A 57 -3.12 -34.14 11.56
N GLY A 58 -3.46 -34.72 10.41
CA GLY A 58 -4.30 -35.93 10.31
C GLY A 58 -3.55 -37.26 10.46
N HIS A 59 -2.22 -37.27 10.33
CA HIS A 59 -1.37 -38.44 10.55
C HIS A 59 -0.51 -38.21 11.80
N ASN A 60 -0.37 -39.21 12.69
CA ASN A 60 0.40 -39.16 13.94
C ASN A 60 1.86 -38.68 13.75
N THR A 61 2.06 -37.36 13.66
CA THR A 61 3.36 -36.71 13.51
C THR A 61 3.98 -36.56 14.88
N LYS A 62 4.42 -37.67 15.48
CA LYS A 62 5.12 -37.71 16.78
C LYS A 62 6.34 -36.76 16.84
N PHE A 63 6.89 -36.36 15.70
CA PHE A 63 7.96 -35.34 15.58
C PHE A 63 7.49 -33.90 15.86
N LEU A 64 6.19 -33.61 15.71
CA LEU A 64 5.53 -32.33 16.02
C LEU A 64 4.75 -32.36 17.36
N ILE A 65 4.69 -33.52 18.02
CA ILE A 65 3.84 -33.84 19.19
C ILE A 65 4.71 -34.36 20.35
N ASP A 66 5.94 -33.86 20.50
CA ASP A 66 6.63 -33.90 21.79
C ASP A 66 6.28 -32.60 22.53
N PRO A 67 5.62 -32.64 23.71
CA PRO A 67 5.21 -31.45 24.44
C PRO A 67 6.39 -30.51 24.80
N HIS A 68 7.63 -31.01 24.86
CA HIS A 68 8.80 -30.14 25.03
C HIS A 68 9.25 -29.46 23.73
N ASN A 69 8.97 -30.07 22.57
CA ASN A 69 9.26 -29.50 21.24
C ASN A 69 8.11 -28.66 20.68
N GLN A 70 6.90 -28.69 21.26
CA GLN A 70 5.75 -27.96 20.71
C GLN A 70 5.93 -26.43 20.72
N GLU A 71 6.48 -25.86 21.80
CA GLU A 71 6.78 -24.43 21.83
C GLU A 71 7.89 -24.05 20.86
N GLN A 72 8.97 -24.86 20.79
CA GLN A 72 10.07 -24.62 19.86
C GLN A 72 9.65 -24.77 18.40
N ALA A 73 8.82 -25.78 18.09
CA ALA A 73 8.25 -25.99 16.76
C ALA A 73 7.30 -24.87 16.38
N LYS A 74 6.45 -24.39 17.30
CA LYS A 74 5.56 -23.25 17.05
C LYS A 74 6.34 -21.98 16.72
N VAL A 75 7.39 -21.67 17.50
CA VAL A 75 8.27 -20.53 17.25
C VAL A 75 8.99 -20.69 15.90
N ALA A 76 9.51 -21.88 15.58
CA ALA A 76 10.15 -22.14 14.29
C ALA A 76 9.18 -21.93 13.11
N TRP A 77 7.95 -22.43 13.19
CA TRP A 77 6.92 -22.21 12.17
C TRP A 77 6.53 -20.74 12.02
N GLN A 78 6.46 -19.99 13.12
CA GLN A 78 6.23 -18.55 13.07
C GLN A 78 7.37 -17.81 12.36
N ILE A 79 8.63 -18.12 12.70
CA ILE A 79 9.81 -17.51 12.05
C ILE A 79 9.81 -17.82 10.56
N ILE A 80 9.54 -19.08 10.17
CA ILE A 80 9.46 -19.48 8.76
C ILE A 80 8.33 -18.72 8.06
N GLY A 81 7.16 -18.58 8.69
CA GLY A 81 6.03 -17.82 8.15
C GLY A 81 6.38 -16.35 7.90
N TYR A 82 7.00 -15.68 8.88
CA TYR A 82 7.46 -14.30 8.73
C TYR A 82 8.54 -14.15 7.66
N LEU A 83 9.47 -15.11 7.54
CA LEU A 83 10.50 -15.10 6.51
C LEU A 83 9.88 -15.24 5.11
N ILE A 84 8.95 -16.17 4.93
CA ILE A 84 8.22 -16.35 3.66
C ILE A 84 7.46 -15.07 3.31
N PHE A 85 6.74 -14.50 4.27
CA PHE A 85 6.01 -13.24 4.09
C PHE A 85 6.94 -12.10 3.66
N PHE A 86 8.08 -11.93 4.34
CA PHE A 86 9.08 -10.92 4.00
C PHE A 86 9.66 -11.11 2.58
N VAL A 87 9.99 -12.35 2.20
CA VAL A 87 10.50 -12.66 0.86
C VAL A 87 9.46 -12.38 -0.22
N LEU A 88 8.19 -12.74 0.02
CA LEU A 88 7.09 -12.43 -0.90
C LEU A 88 6.91 -10.92 -1.04
N LEU A 89 6.93 -10.16 0.06
CA LEU A 89 6.89 -8.69 0.03
C LEU A 89 8.05 -8.12 -0.78
N LEU A 90 9.28 -8.57 -0.54
CA LEU A 90 10.47 -8.12 -1.24
C LEU A 90 10.36 -8.35 -2.75
N ILE A 91 9.92 -9.54 -3.17
CA ILE A 91 9.73 -9.86 -4.59
C ILE A 91 8.66 -8.95 -5.20
N THR A 92 7.53 -8.78 -4.51
CA THR A 92 6.44 -7.89 -4.96
C THR A 92 6.93 -6.46 -5.15
N PHE A 93 7.59 -5.87 -4.14
CA PHE A 93 8.14 -4.51 -4.25
C PHE A 93 9.19 -4.39 -5.36
N PHE A 94 9.99 -5.43 -5.59
CA PHE A 94 11.01 -5.43 -6.64
C PHE A 94 10.41 -5.47 -8.04
N VAL A 95 9.42 -6.33 -8.27
CA VAL A 95 8.72 -6.37 -9.56
C VAL A 95 7.94 -5.09 -9.80
N TYR A 96 7.23 -4.58 -8.79
CA TYR A 96 6.57 -3.27 -8.84
C TYR A 96 7.54 -2.16 -9.25
N SER A 97 8.71 -2.09 -8.60
CA SER A 97 9.73 -1.07 -8.88
C SER A 97 10.29 -1.17 -10.31
N LEU A 98 10.45 -2.38 -10.85
CA LEU A 98 10.87 -2.60 -12.24
C LEU A 98 9.80 -2.17 -13.26
N VAL A 99 8.54 -2.53 -13.01
CA VAL A 99 7.41 -2.15 -13.86
C VAL A 99 7.25 -0.63 -13.84
N TYR A 100 7.22 -0.03 -12.65
CA TYR A 100 7.08 1.41 -12.51
C TYR A 100 8.27 2.16 -13.12
N GLY A 101 9.49 1.68 -12.92
CA GLY A 101 10.68 2.22 -13.59
C GLY A 101 10.61 2.13 -15.12
N SER A 102 9.99 1.07 -15.66
CA SER A 102 9.77 0.90 -17.10
C SER A 102 8.76 1.93 -17.64
N ILE A 103 7.68 2.19 -16.89
CA ILE A 103 6.69 3.22 -17.24
C ILE A 103 7.34 4.60 -17.21
N VAL A 104 8.11 4.91 -16.18
CA VAL A 104 8.83 6.19 -16.07
C VAL A 104 9.78 6.39 -17.25
N HIS A 105 10.55 5.36 -17.61
CA HIS A 105 11.45 5.44 -18.75
C HIS A 105 10.68 5.65 -20.07
N GLY A 106 9.62 4.86 -20.31
CA GLY A 106 8.79 5.00 -21.51
C GLY A 106 8.16 6.39 -21.62
N ALA A 107 7.60 6.92 -20.52
CA ALA A 107 7.07 8.28 -20.48
C ALA A 107 8.16 9.33 -20.78
N SER A 108 9.35 9.19 -20.17
CA SER A 108 10.46 10.12 -20.38
C SER A 108 10.97 10.11 -21.83
N GLU A 109 11.07 8.95 -22.47
CA GLU A 109 11.51 8.85 -23.86
C GLU A 109 10.45 9.42 -24.81
N ARG A 110 9.16 9.20 -24.53
CA ARG A 110 8.09 9.78 -25.33
C ARG A 110 8.07 11.30 -25.27
N PHE A 111 8.30 11.88 -24.09
CA PHE A 111 8.42 13.35 -23.95
C PHE A 111 9.61 13.94 -24.72
N LYS A 112 10.65 13.15 -24.99
CA LYS A 112 11.79 13.56 -25.83
C LYS A 112 11.52 13.40 -27.34
N GLY A 113 10.35 12.89 -27.73
CA GLY A 113 10.00 12.60 -29.12
C GLY A 113 10.50 11.25 -29.64
N ASN A 114 11.04 10.38 -28.76
CA ASN A 114 11.48 9.04 -29.13
C ASN A 114 10.29 8.05 -29.15
N ASP A 115 10.49 6.90 -29.78
CA ASP A 115 9.49 5.81 -29.83
C ASP A 115 9.91 4.64 -28.92
N PRO A 116 9.55 4.68 -27.62
CA PRO A 116 9.93 3.64 -26.68
C PRO A 116 9.18 2.34 -26.96
N THR A 117 9.92 1.23 -27.05
CA THR A 117 9.35 -0.11 -27.12
C THR A 117 9.26 -0.74 -25.73
N LEU A 118 8.35 -1.71 -25.55
CA LEU A 118 8.26 -2.53 -24.33
C LEU A 118 9.63 -3.05 -23.89
N LYS A 119 10.35 -3.68 -24.83
CA LYS A 119 11.66 -4.26 -24.58
C LYS A 119 12.67 -3.20 -24.13
N SER A 120 12.68 -2.03 -24.76
CA SER A 120 13.58 -0.93 -24.36
C SER A 120 13.28 -0.41 -22.96
N CYS A 121 12.01 -0.29 -22.59
CA CYS A 121 11.58 0.19 -21.27
C CYS A 121 11.99 -0.77 -20.15
N PHE A 122 11.68 -2.05 -20.30
CA PHE A 122 12.08 -3.07 -19.33
C PHE A 122 13.60 -3.23 -19.27
N ALA A 123 14.31 -3.16 -20.40
CA ALA A 123 15.76 -3.19 -20.41
C ALA A 123 16.37 -1.99 -19.66
N ALA A 124 15.81 -0.79 -19.83
CA ALA A 124 16.26 0.41 -19.11
C ALA A 124 16.04 0.29 -17.60
N ALA A 125 14.86 -0.16 -17.16
CA ALA A 125 14.59 -0.42 -15.75
C ALA A 125 15.54 -1.49 -15.19
N TYR A 126 15.78 -2.57 -15.94
CA TYR A 126 16.67 -3.65 -15.51
C TYR A 126 18.14 -3.23 -15.40
N LYS A 127 18.60 -2.25 -16.18
CA LYS A 127 19.94 -1.64 -16.00
C LYS A 127 20.08 -0.98 -14.62
N LYS A 128 18.98 -0.55 -14.01
CA LYS A 128 18.92 0.02 -12.65
C LYS A 128 18.46 -1.00 -11.59
N LYS A 129 18.52 -2.31 -11.87
CA LYS A 129 18.06 -3.37 -10.95
C LYS A 129 18.67 -3.31 -9.56
N ARG A 130 19.94 -2.91 -9.41
CA ARG A 130 20.61 -2.84 -8.10
C ARG A 130 19.98 -1.75 -7.20
N PRO A 131 19.93 -0.47 -7.63
CA PRO A 131 19.19 0.56 -6.89
C PRO A 131 17.72 0.19 -6.63
N LEU A 132 17.01 -0.36 -7.62
CA LEU A 132 15.60 -0.76 -7.45
C LEU A 132 15.45 -1.90 -6.44
N PHE A 133 16.37 -2.87 -6.41
CA PHE A 133 16.38 -3.93 -5.43
C PHE A 133 16.63 -3.40 -4.02
N LEU A 134 17.61 -2.51 -3.84
CA LEU A 134 17.88 -1.87 -2.54
C LEU A 134 16.69 -1.04 -2.05
N PHE A 135 16.02 -0.33 -2.96
CA PHE A 135 14.79 0.37 -2.66
C PHE A 135 13.64 -0.57 -2.27
N SER A 136 13.52 -1.69 -2.96
CA SER A 136 12.49 -2.69 -2.66
C SER A 136 12.74 -3.37 -1.32
N LEU A 137 14.01 -3.63 -0.98
CA LEU A 137 14.41 -4.13 0.33
C LEU A 137 14.06 -3.14 1.43
N PHE A 138 14.40 -1.87 1.25
CA PHE A 138 14.03 -0.81 2.17
C PHE A 138 12.50 -0.70 2.35
N SER A 139 11.76 -0.77 1.25
CA SER A 139 10.29 -0.73 1.24
C SER A 139 9.68 -1.92 1.97
N ALA A 140 10.18 -3.13 1.71
CA ALA A 140 9.72 -4.35 2.37
C ALA A 140 9.99 -4.29 3.88
N THR A 141 11.18 -3.82 4.29
CA THR A 141 11.51 -3.62 5.70
C THR A 141 10.54 -2.66 6.37
N ILE A 142 10.23 -1.51 5.77
CA ILE A 142 9.26 -0.56 6.34
C ILE A 142 7.87 -1.19 6.43
N GLY A 143 7.41 -1.88 5.37
CA GLY A 143 6.13 -2.57 5.39
C GLY A 143 6.03 -3.61 6.50
N THR A 144 7.06 -4.43 6.69
CA THR A 144 7.10 -5.44 7.76
C THR A 144 7.17 -4.80 9.15
N ILE A 145 7.92 -3.71 9.32
CA ILE A 145 7.99 -2.98 10.60
C ILE A 145 6.62 -2.42 10.98
N LEU A 146 5.92 -1.78 10.03
CA LEU A 146 4.58 -1.22 10.29
C LEU A 146 3.61 -2.32 10.73
N GLN A 147 3.60 -3.45 10.02
CA GLN A 147 2.72 -4.57 10.35
C GLN A 147 3.06 -5.20 11.72
N PHE A 148 4.33 -5.23 12.12
CA PHE A 148 4.72 -5.72 13.44
C PHE A 148 4.17 -4.87 14.60
N PHE A 149 3.90 -3.59 14.36
CA PHE A 149 3.40 -2.67 15.37
C PHE A 149 1.87 -2.60 15.44
N GLU A 150 1.15 -2.92 14.35
CA GLU A 150 -0.33 -2.92 14.32
C GLU A 150 -0.96 -3.97 15.25
N ASP A 151 -0.25 -5.05 15.60
CA ASP A 151 -0.76 -6.12 16.47
C ASP A 151 -0.78 -5.75 17.97
N ARG A 152 -0.50 -4.50 18.33
CA ARG A 152 -0.48 -4.05 19.73
C ARG A 152 -1.72 -3.20 19.98
N ASN A 153 -2.56 -3.64 20.92
CA ASN A 153 -3.76 -2.91 21.43
C ASN A 153 -3.39 -1.58 22.16
N ASN A 154 -2.60 -0.73 21.50
CA ASN A 154 -2.08 0.51 22.02
C ASN A 154 -2.36 1.61 20.99
N TRP A 155 -3.41 2.39 21.25
CA TRP A 155 -3.85 3.49 20.40
C TRP A 155 -2.74 4.49 20.04
N ALA A 156 -1.73 4.68 20.90
CA ALA A 156 -0.60 5.55 20.61
C ALA A 156 0.35 4.95 19.56
N VAL A 157 0.49 3.62 19.53
CA VAL A 157 1.25 2.90 18.51
C VAL A 157 0.53 2.96 17.18
N ASP A 158 -0.79 2.80 17.16
CA ASP A 158 -1.59 2.87 15.92
C ASP A 158 -1.50 4.25 15.26
N ILE A 159 -1.55 5.32 16.06
CA ILE A 159 -1.36 6.70 15.55
C ILE A 159 0.05 6.86 14.98
N ALA A 160 1.08 6.39 15.69
CA ALA A 160 2.46 6.49 15.22
C ALA A 160 2.68 5.72 13.91
N VAL A 161 2.17 4.49 13.83
CA VAL A 161 2.19 3.65 12.63
C VAL A 161 1.45 4.32 11.48
N GLY A 162 0.28 4.90 11.71
CA GLY A 162 -0.48 5.65 10.71
C GLY A 162 0.30 6.87 10.17
N ILE A 163 0.97 7.63 11.04
CA ILE A 163 1.80 8.78 10.64
C ILE A 163 3.00 8.32 9.82
N ILE A 164 3.70 7.27 10.25
CA ILE A 164 4.87 6.73 9.53
C ILE A 164 4.43 6.17 8.18
N GLY A 165 3.30 5.46 8.12
CA GLY A 165 2.70 4.96 6.89
C GLY A 165 2.33 6.09 5.91
N ALA A 166 1.74 7.18 6.41
CA ALA A 166 1.44 8.36 5.61
C ALA A 166 2.71 9.08 5.12
N ALA A 167 3.74 9.20 5.97
CA ALA A 167 5.02 9.76 5.57
C ALA A 167 5.71 8.89 4.50
N TRP A 168 5.59 7.57 4.63
CA TRP A 168 6.12 6.60 3.68
C TRP A 168 5.40 6.65 2.33
N SER A 169 4.07 6.76 2.31
CA SER A 169 3.29 6.86 1.08
C SER A 169 3.70 8.10 0.27
N LEU A 170 3.87 9.25 0.94
CA LEU A 170 4.36 10.47 0.30
C LEU A 170 5.82 10.37 -0.13
N GLY A 171 6.67 9.82 0.73
CA GLY A 171 8.12 9.72 0.47
C GLY A 171 8.47 8.77 -0.67
N SER A 172 7.66 7.76 -0.95
CA SER A 172 7.92 6.78 -2.00
C SER A 172 7.41 7.18 -3.39
N LEU A 173 6.50 8.17 -3.52
CA LEU A 173 5.86 8.56 -4.78
C LEU A 173 6.84 8.76 -5.94
N PHE A 174 7.91 9.52 -5.73
CA PHE A 174 8.92 9.83 -6.74
C PHE A 174 10.24 9.11 -6.51
N ALA A 175 10.31 8.14 -5.59
CA ALA A 175 11.55 7.45 -5.30
C ALA A 175 12.05 6.67 -6.53
N VAL A 176 11.20 5.86 -7.16
CA VAL A 176 11.54 5.15 -8.41
C VAL A 176 11.84 6.13 -9.56
N PRO A 177 11.04 7.20 -9.81
CA PRO A 177 11.40 8.22 -10.78
C PRO A 177 12.77 8.85 -10.56
N SER A 178 13.12 9.18 -9.32
CA SER A 178 14.44 9.73 -8.98
C SER A 178 15.58 8.74 -9.25
N ILE A 179 15.38 7.45 -8.95
CA ILE A 179 16.33 6.37 -9.26
C ILE A 179 16.54 6.23 -10.77
N MET A 180 15.45 6.30 -11.54
CA MET A 180 15.50 6.19 -12.99
C MET A 180 16.11 7.41 -13.67
N ALA A 181 15.87 8.62 -13.13
CA ALA A 181 16.43 9.86 -13.63
C ALA A 181 17.92 10.04 -13.29
N SER A 182 18.41 9.41 -12.22
CA SER A 182 19.78 9.56 -11.77
C SER A 182 20.76 8.78 -12.66
N GLU A 183 21.84 9.42 -13.10
CA GLU A 183 22.92 8.75 -13.84
C GLU A 183 23.68 7.76 -12.94
N LYS A 184 24.05 8.23 -11.75
CA LYS A 184 24.73 7.43 -10.72
C LYS A 184 23.70 6.63 -9.90
N PRO A 185 24.07 5.44 -9.40
CA PRO A 185 23.22 4.70 -8.47
C PRO A 185 23.05 5.50 -7.18
N ILE A 186 21.82 5.90 -6.88
CA ILE A 186 21.45 6.53 -5.61
C ILE A 186 20.91 5.48 -4.64
N GLY A 187 21.15 5.68 -3.35
CA GLY A 187 20.63 4.82 -2.31
C GLY A 187 19.12 5.00 -2.09
N PRO A 188 18.46 4.05 -1.42
CA PRO A 188 17.02 4.13 -1.18
C PRO A 188 16.62 5.34 -0.34
N ILE A 189 17.43 5.69 0.67
CA ILE A 189 17.19 6.86 1.54
C ILE A 189 17.26 8.17 0.73
N ASP A 190 18.27 8.30 -0.14
CA ASP A 190 18.44 9.51 -0.94
C ASP A 190 17.32 9.65 -1.98
N ALA A 191 16.92 8.54 -2.62
CA ALA A 191 15.76 8.50 -3.51
C ALA A 191 14.48 8.95 -2.81
N THR A 192 14.22 8.47 -1.59
CA THR A 192 13.08 8.90 -0.77
C THR A 192 13.18 10.37 -0.38
N LYS A 193 14.37 10.86 0.02
CA LYS A 193 14.56 12.27 0.37
C LYS A 193 14.31 13.20 -0.82
N ASP A 194 14.81 12.84 -2.00
CA ASP A 194 14.61 13.63 -3.20
C ASP A 194 13.15 13.61 -3.65
N SER A 195 12.49 12.47 -3.49
CA SER A 195 11.04 12.36 -3.67
C SER A 195 10.27 13.32 -2.75
N VAL A 196 10.56 13.34 -1.45
CA VAL A 196 9.92 14.27 -0.50
C VAL A 196 10.16 15.74 -0.89
N LYS A 197 11.39 16.10 -1.32
CA LYS A 197 11.69 17.46 -1.77
C LYS A 197 10.83 17.86 -2.98
N LEU A 198 10.66 16.97 -3.95
CA LEU A 198 9.84 17.19 -5.13
C LEU A 198 8.36 17.33 -4.78
N VAL A 199 7.83 16.43 -3.95
CA VAL A 199 6.45 16.49 -3.45
C VAL A 199 6.21 17.81 -2.74
N LYS A 200 7.08 18.20 -1.79
CA LYS A 200 6.95 19.45 -1.04
C LYS A 200 6.97 20.67 -1.95
N LYS A 201 7.78 20.65 -3.01
CA LYS A 201 7.89 21.75 -3.97
C LYS A 201 6.61 21.92 -4.82
N VAL A 202 5.97 20.84 -5.24
CA VAL A 202 4.84 20.89 -6.18
C VAL A 202 3.48 20.84 -5.47
N TRP A 203 3.40 20.11 -4.36
CA TRP A 203 2.14 19.80 -3.65
C TRP A 203 2.15 20.26 -2.20
N GLY A 204 3.19 20.96 -1.73
CA GLY A 204 3.34 21.29 -0.31
C GLY A 204 2.14 22.06 0.27
N GLU A 205 1.64 23.05 -0.47
CA GLU A 205 0.47 23.85 -0.06
C GLU A 205 -0.81 23.00 -0.07
N THR A 206 -1.03 22.19 -1.10
CA THR A 206 -2.17 21.26 -1.19
C THR A 206 -2.17 20.21 -0.09
N ILE A 207 -1.00 19.68 0.27
CA ILE A 207 -0.85 18.70 1.36
C ILE A 207 -1.14 19.35 2.72
N LEU A 208 -0.69 20.59 2.94
CA LEU A 208 -0.99 21.32 4.16
C LEU A 208 -2.49 21.64 4.28
N VAL A 209 -3.12 22.10 3.19
CA VAL A 209 -4.55 22.41 3.17
C VAL A 209 -5.38 21.14 3.35
N ASN A 210 -5.14 20.10 2.55
CA ASN A 210 -5.90 18.85 2.65
C ASN A 210 -5.62 18.09 3.95
N GLY A 211 -4.38 18.12 4.44
CA GLY A 211 -4.00 17.55 5.74
C GLY A 211 -4.65 18.29 6.90
N GLY A 212 -4.73 19.62 6.85
CA GLY A 212 -5.43 20.44 7.84
C GLY A 212 -6.94 20.20 7.82
N VAL A 213 -7.54 20.15 6.63
CA VAL A 213 -8.97 19.82 6.47
C VAL A 213 -9.26 18.40 6.97
N GLY A 214 -8.45 17.41 6.58
CA GLY A 214 -8.59 16.03 7.05
C GLY A 214 -8.41 15.89 8.56
N GLY A 215 -7.42 16.58 9.14
CA GLY A 215 -7.19 16.59 10.59
C GLY A 215 -8.33 17.26 11.37
N SER A 216 -8.84 18.39 10.86
CA SER A 216 -10.03 19.03 11.45
C SER A 216 -11.28 18.15 11.33
N GLY A 217 -11.45 17.46 10.20
CA GLY A 217 -12.52 16.49 10.00
C GLY A 217 -12.43 15.31 10.96
N ALA A 218 -11.23 14.77 11.18
CA ALA A 218 -10.99 13.70 12.15
C ALA A 218 -11.36 14.13 13.57
N LEU A 219 -10.99 15.35 14.00
CA LEU A 219 -11.36 15.88 15.31
C LEU A 219 -12.88 16.03 15.47
N VAL A 220 -13.56 16.55 14.46
CA VAL A 220 -15.02 16.67 14.46
C VAL A 220 -15.68 15.29 14.57
N TRP A 221 -15.14 14.30 13.84
CA TRP A 221 -15.66 12.93 13.86
C TRP A 221 -15.41 12.23 15.19
N SER A 222 -14.24 12.40 15.80
CA SER A 222 -13.93 11.91 17.13
C SER A 222 -14.85 12.54 18.19
N ALA A 223 -15.09 13.85 18.12
CA ALA A 223 -16.00 14.54 19.03
C ALA A 223 -17.45 14.04 18.86
N TYR A 224 -17.91 13.85 17.62
CA TYR A 224 -19.23 13.28 17.31
C TYR A 224 -19.39 11.85 17.84
N SER A 225 -18.39 11.00 17.63
CA SER A 225 -18.38 9.62 18.14
C SER A 225 -18.40 9.56 19.67
N LEU A 226 -17.60 10.40 20.34
CA LEU A 226 -17.60 10.48 21.81
C LEU A 226 -18.94 10.99 22.35
N PHE A 227 -19.54 11.99 21.70
CA PHE A 227 -20.85 12.52 22.08
C PHE A 227 -21.95 11.44 21.98
N LEU A 228 -22.01 10.72 20.87
CA LEU A 228 -22.99 9.62 20.69
C LEU A 228 -22.74 8.46 21.67
N THR A 229 -21.48 8.09 21.89
CA THR A 229 -21.12 7.08 22.89
C THR A 229 -21.57 7.50 24.29
N GLY A 230 -21.37 8.77 24.66
CA GLY A 230 -21.83 9.33 25.93
C GLY A 230 -23.36 9.27 26.09
N ILE A 231 -24.10 9.62 25.05
CA ILE A 231 -25.57 9.49 25.04
C ILE A 231 -25.97 8.02 25.20
N ALA A 232 -25.37 7.11 24.44
CA ALA A 232 -25.69 5.68 24.53
C ALA A 232 -25.47 5.11 25.93
N LEU A 233 -24.38 5.51 26.61
CA LEU A 233 -24.10 5.11 28.00
C LEU A 233 -25.15 5.64 28.99
N ILE A 234 -25.60 6.90 28.83
CA ILE A 234 -26.67 7.49 29.65
C ILE A 234 -27.99 6.73 29.46
N PHE A 235 -28.40 6.47 28.23
CA PHE A 235 -29.62 5.71 27.94
C PHE A 235 -29.56 4.27 28.48
N GLY A 236 -28.39 3.63 28.40
CA GLY A 236 -28.14 2.32 28.99
C GLY A 236 -28.22 2.33 30.53
N TYR A 237 -27.68 3.36 31.18
CA TYR A 237 -27.73 3.51 32.64
C TYR A 237 -29.17 3.71 33.16
N PHE A 238 -30.00 4.46 32.45
CA PHE A 238 -31.39 4.72 32.82
C PHE A 238 -32.38 3.63 32.37
N GLY A 239 -31.92 2.55 31.73
CA GLY A 239 -32.77 1.44 31.30
C GLY A 239 -33.81 1.82 30.24
N LEU A 240 -33.57 2.90 29.48
CA LEU A 240 -34.50 3.40 28.48
C LEU A 240 -34.54 2.45 27.26
N ASN A 241 -35.75 2.17 26.79
CA ASN A 241 -36.14 1.14 25.82
C ASN A 241 -35.22 1.01 24.59
N ASN A 242 -34.98 -0.23 24.13
CA ASN A 242 -34.04 -0.64 23.05
C ASN A 242 -34.17 0.13 21.71
N LYS A 243 -35.30 0.78 21.46
CA LYS A 243 -35.58 1.52 20.21
C LYS A 243 -34.75 2.80 20.09
N TYR A 244 -34.45 3.50 21.19
CA TYR A 244 -33.65 4.73 21.15
C TYR A 244 -32.16 4.44 20.89
N PHE A 245 -31.67 3.30 21.40
CA PHE A 245 -30.34 2.80 21.09
C PHE A 245 -30.16 2.51 19.59
N LEU A 246 -31.16 1.88 18.96
CA LEU A 246 -31.15 1.62 17.51
C LEU A 246 -31.20 2.90 16.66
N ILE A 247 -31.89 3.95 17.12
CA ILE A 247 -31.92 5.27 16.46
C ILE A 247 -30.55 5.96 16.56
N LEU A 248 -29.89 5.88 17.72
CA LEU A 248 -28.54 6.43 17.90
C LEU A 248 -27.50 5.67 17.07
N LEU A 249 -27.60 4.34 17.00
CA LEU A 249 -26.78 3.49 16.12
C LEU A 249 -27.01 3.84 14.65
N PHE A 250 -28.25 4.06 14.24
CA PHE A 250 -28.60 4.47 12.88
C PHE A 250 -28.05 5.88 12.56
N LEU A 251 -28.11 6.84 13.48
CA LEU A 251 -27.52 8.18 13.29
C LEU A 251 -25.98 8.16 13.29
N PHE A 252 -25.37 7.26 14.07
CA PHE A 252 -23.94 7.01 14.01
C PHE A 252 -23.53 6.50 12.62
N ILE A 253 -24.20 5.45 12.13
CA ILE A 253 -23.97 4.86 10.81
C ILE A 253 -24.31 5.85 9.68
N ALA A 254 -25.42 6.57 9.76
CA ALA A 254 -25.77 7.58 8.75
C ALA A 254 -24.73 8.71 8.70
N GLY A 255 -24.22 9.14 9.85
CA GLY A 255 -23.13 10.12 9.94
C GLY A 255 -21.82 9.62 9.33
N THR A 256 -21.56 8.30 9.31
CA THR A 256 -20.38 7.73 8.67
C THR A 256 -20.44 7.77 7.14
N PHE A 257 -21.62 7.93 6.53
CA PHE A 257 -21.83 7.93 5.07
C PHE A 257 -21.92 9.32 4.43
N ILE A 258 -21.89 10.41 5.21
CA ILE A 258 -22.12 11.79 4.73
C ILE A 258 -20.80 12.52 4.34
N ILE A 259 -19.64 11.87 4.46
CA ILE A 259 -18.33 12.39 4.02
C ILE A 259 -17.70 11.37 3.07
#